data_AF-A0A1M6WB59-F1
#
_entry.id   AF-A0A1M6WB59-F1
#
_cell.length_a   1.000
_cell.length_b   1.000
_cell.length_c   1.000
_cell.angle_alpha   90.00
_cell.angle_beta   90.00
_cell.angle_gamma   90.00
#
_symmetry.space_group_name_H-M   'P 1'
#
loop_
_entity.id
_entity.type
_entity.pdbx_description
1 polymer ?
#
loop_
_entity_poly.entity_id
_entity_poly.type
_entity_poly.pdbx_seq_one_letter_code
_entity_poly.pdbx_strand_id
1 'polypeptide(L)' 'MQSRQEYLSTMRVRYLKARNRQEKSQILDELERTLGYARKYAIATMKPKPEHDKPPAKRTRSLRYRDVMPIVQIVWE' A
#
# COMPACT_ATOMS: atom_id res chain seq x y z
N MET A 1 23.39 -18.15 -8.61
CA MET A 1 22.44 -17.22 -9.26
C MET A 1 21.98 -16.25 -8.19
N GLN A 2 22.21 -14.94 -8.33
CA GLN A 2 21.59 -13.97 -7.43
C GLN A 2 20.08 -14.05 -7.62
N SER A 3 19.36 -14.28 -6.53
CA SER A 3 17.91 -14.38 -6.61
C SER A 3 17.32 -13.01 -6.99
N ARG A 4 16.19 -13.02 -7.71
CA ARG A 4 15.48 -11.79 -8.07
C ARG A 4 15.16 -10.90 -6.86
N GLN A 5 14.97 -11.51 -5.69
CA GLN A 5 14.75 -10.81 -4.42
C GLN A 5 16.00 -10.09 -3.91
N GLU A 6 17.19 -10.69 -4.02
CA GLU A 6 18.46 -10.03 -3.66
C GLU A 6 18.73 -8.80 -4.54
N TYR A 7 18.43 -8.90 -5.85
CA TYR A 7 18.56 -7.75 -6.73
C TYR A 7 17.60 -6.62 -6.35
N LEU A 8 16.33 -6.95 -6.02
CA LEU A 8 15.36 -5.95 -5.57
C LEU A 8 15.73 -5.32 -4.22
N SER A 9 16.28 -6.10 -3.27
CA SER A 9 16.67 -5.58 -1.96
C SER A 9 17.84 -4.60 -2.07
N THR A 10 18.85 -4.92 -2.88
CA THR A 10 20.00 -4.03 -3.14
C THR A 10 19.56 -2.73 -3.84
N MET A 11 18.71 -2.83 -4.86
CA MET A 11 18.17 -1.64 -5.56
C MET A 11 17.30 -0.78 -4.65
N ARG A 12 16.51 -1.40 -3.76
CA ARG A 12 15.71 -0.66 -2.78
C ARG A 12 16.57 0.16 -1.83
N VAL A 13 17.69 -0.40 -1.35
CA VAL A 13 18.64 0.34 -0.51
C VAL A 13 19.24 1.52 -1.28
N ARG A 14 19.63 1.34 -2.55
CA ARG A 14 20.15 2.44 -3.39
C ARG A 14 19.08 3.53 -3.60
N TYR A 15 17.84 3.13 -3.88
CA TYR A 15 16.73 4.06 -4.10
C TYR A 15 16.39 4.89 -2.85
N LEU A 16 16.46 4.28 -1.66
CA LEU A 16 16.24 4.97 -0.39
C LEU A 16 17.38 5.91 -0.01
N LYS A 17 18.63 5.57 -0.37
CA LYS A 17 19.81 6.41 -0.14
C LYS A 17 19.92 7.61 -1.10
N ALA A 18 19.34 7.50 -2.30
CA ALA A 18 19.37 8.56 -3.30
C ALA A 18 18.70 9.84 -2.77
N ARG A 19 19.42 10.96 -2.83
CA ARG A 19 18.93 12.27 -2.38
C ARG A 19 18.19 12.99 -3.52
N ASN A 20 18.67 12.82 -4.74
CA ASN A 20 18.16 13.57 -5.89
C ASN A 20 17.11 12.79 -6.68
N ARG A 21 16.19 13.53 -7.33
CA ARG A 21 15.16 12.95 -8.22
C ARG A 21 15.76 12.28 -9.46
N GLN A 22 16.86 12.82 -9.97
CA GLN A 22 17.57 12.27 -11.14
C GLN A 22 18.18 10.91 -10.81
N GLU A 23 18.87 10.78 -9.69
CA GLU A 23 19.42 9.50 -9.19
C GLU A 23 18.32 8.44 -9.03
N LYS A 24 17.19 8.81 -8.42
CA LYS A 24 16.03 7.91 -8.31
C LYS A 24 15.50 7.48 -9.67
N SER A 25 15.48 8.38 -10.64
CA SER A 25 15.02 8.07 -12.00
C SER A 25 15.96 7.10 -12.71
N GLN A 26 17.28 7.27 -12.57
CA GLN A 26 18.27 6.34 -13.12
C GLN A 26 18.13 4.93 -12.55
N ILE A 27 17.91 4.81 -11.24
CA ILE A 27 17.66 3.51 -10.59
C ILE A 27 16.39 2.84 -11.12
N LEU A 28 15.34 3.63 -11.38
CA LEU A 28 14.10 3.10 -11.96
C LEU A 28 14.28 2.66 -13.42
N ASP A 29 15.08 3.39 -14.21
CA ASP A 29 15.41 3.03 -15.58
C ASP A 29 16.24 1.73 -15.64
N GLU A 30 17.15 1.55 -14.68
CA GLU A 30 17.92 0.31 -14.52
C GLU A 30 17.01 -0.89 -14.20
N LEU A 31 16.03 -0.71 -13.32
CA LEU A 31 15.03 -1.73 -12.99
C LEU A 31 14.13 -2.10 -14.17
N GLU A 32 13.76 -1.12 -14.97
CA GLU A 32 12.95 -1.32 -16.19
C GLU A 32 13.72 -2.16 -17.21
N ARG A 33 15.01 -1.86 -17.43
CA ARG A 33 15.86 -2.60 -18.37
C ARG A 33 16.19 -4.02 -17.91
N THR A 34 16.37 -4.25 -16.61
CA THR A 34 16.80 -5.54 -16.06
C THR A 34 15.65 -6.50 -15.79
N LEU A 35 14.53 -6.00 -15.26
CA LEU A 35 13.38 -6.83 -14.86
C LEU A 35 12.16 -6.66 -15.78
N GLY A 36 12.19 -5.73 -16.73
CA GLY A 36 11.05 -5.44 -17.62
C GLY A 36 9.87 -4.81 -16.89
N TYR A 37 10.10 -4.19 -15.73
CA TYR A 37 9.04 -3.56 -14.95
C TYR A 37 8.61 -2.24 -15.56
N ALA A 38 7.29 -2.09 -15.76
CA ALA A 38 6.72 -0.78 -16.01
C ALA A 38 7.07 0.18 -14.87
N ARG A 39 7.45 1.42 -15.21
CA ARG A 39 7.92 2.44 -14.26
C ARG A 39 7.01 2.62 -13.04
N LYS A 40 5.69 2.60 -13.24
CA LYS A 40 4.68 2.65 -12.15
C LYS A 40 4.90 1.55 -11.11
N TYR A 41 5.15 0.33 -11.57
CA TYR A 41 5.39 -0.83 -10.73
C TYR A 41 6.75 -0.76 -10.03
N ALA A 42 7.79 -0.28 -10.72
CA ALA A 42 9.10 -0.08 -10.11
C ALA A 42 9.03 0.94 -8.96
N ILE A 43 8.33 2.07 -9.14
CA ILE A 43 8.12 3.07 -8.10
C ILE A 43 7.36 2.49 -6.91
N ALA A 44 6.26 1.76 -7.17
CA ALA A 44 5.46 1.14 -6.11
C ALA A 44 6.28 0.11 -5.31
N THR A 45 7.13 -0.66 -5.98
CA THR A 45 8.00 -1.67 -5.35
C THR A 45 9.10 -1.05 -4.49
N MET A 46 9.68 0.06 -4.96
CA MET A 46 10.82 0.71 -4.30
C MET A 46 10.40 1.66 -3.17
N LYS A 47 9.20 2.26 -3.25
CA LYS A 47 8.68 3.11 -2.17
C LYS A 47 8.51 2.28 -0.87
N PRO A 48 8.88 2.83 0.30
CA PRO A 48 8.53 2.20 1.55
C PRO A 48 7.01 2.15 1.67
N LYS A 49 6.50 0.98 2.05
CA LYS A 49 5.08 0.83 2.36
C LYS A 49 4.78 1.70 3.59
N PRO A 50 3.73 2.53 3.58
CA PRO A 50 3.36 3.28 4.77
C PRO A 50 3.13 2.31 5.93
N GLU A 51 3.75 2.62 7.07
CA GLU A 51 3.70 1.83 8.32
C GLU A 51 2.28 1.77 8.92
N HIS A 52 1.41 2.65 8.43
CA HIS A 52 0.04 2.81 8.89
C HIS A 52 -0.97 2.59 7.77
N ASP A 53 -1.05 1.36 7.26
CA ASP A 53 -2.34 0.84 6.81
C ASP A 53 -3.17 0.62 8.09
N LYS A 54 -3.61 1.71 8.76
CA LYS A 54 -4.59 1.60 9.84
C LYS A 54 -5.74 0.80 9.25
N PRO A 55 -6.19 -0.29 9.89
CA PRO A 55 -7.36 -1.01 9.40
C PRO A 55 -8.47 0.02 9.22
N PRO A 56 -9.21 -0.03 8.10
CA PRO A 56 -10.23 0.96 7.82
C PRO A 56 -11.14 1.05 9.04
N ALA A 57 -11.32 2.27 9.55
CA ALA A 57 -12.14 2.49 10.75
C ALA A 57 -13.51 1.84 10.51
N LYS A 58 -13.87 0.86 11.34
CA LYS A 58 -15.19 0.23 11.26
C LYS A 58 -16.22 1.32 11.54
N ARG A 59 -17.07 1.63 10.56
CA ARG A 59 -18.17 2.57 10.76
C ARG A 59 -19.13 1.98 11.80
N THR A 60 -19.22 2.61 12.97
CA THR A 60 -20.25 2.27 13.96
C THR A 60 -21.61 2.65 13.39
N ARG A 61 -22.54 1.69 13.30
CA ARG A 61 -23.92 2.00 12.91
C ARG A 61 -24.56 2.85 14.00
N SER A 62 -25.28 3.90 13.60
CA SER A 62 -26.03 4.73 14.55
C SER A 62 -27.05 3.86 15.31
N LEU A 63 -27.05 3.98 16.64
CA LEU A 63 -28.00 3.29 17.51
C LEU A 63 -29.34 4.04 17.63
N ARG A 64 -29.61 5.02 16.74
CA ARG A 64 -30.77 5.92 16.82
C ARG A 64 -32.12 5.22 16.98
N TYR A 65 -32.26 4.00 16.47
CA TYR A 65 -33.50 3.24 16.52
C TYR A 65 -33.49 2.12 17.55
N ARG A 66 -32.44 2.00 18.37
CA ARG A 66 -32.31 0.92 19.36
C ARG A 66 -33.45 0.94 20.39
N ASP A 67 -33.88 2.13 20.76
CA ASP A 67 -34.98 2.34 21.72
C ASP A 67 -36.36 2.02 21.13
N VAL A 68 -36.48 2.04 19.80
CA VAL A 68 -37.74 1.76 19.06
C VAL A 68 -37.85 0.29 18.64
N MET A 69 -36.75 -0.48 18.71
CA MET A 69 -36.73 -1.91 18.36
C MET A 69 -37.80 -2.75 19.08
N PRO A 70 -38.08 -2.54 20.38
CA PRO A 70 -39.13 -3.30 21.07
C PRO A 70 -40.53 -3.05 20.48
N ILE A 71 -40.81 -1.81 20.07
CA ILE A 71 -42.11 -1.43 19.48
C ILE A 71 -42.27 -2.07 18.10
N VAL A 72 -41.21 -2.06 17.29
CA VAL A 72 -41.22 -2.69 15.95
C VAL A 72 -41.44 -4.20 16.06
N GLN A 73 -40.89 -4.86 17.09
CA GLN A 73 -41.09 -6.28 17.31
C GLN A 73 -42.56 -6.62 17.65
N ILE A 74 -43.22 -5.77 18.45
CA ILE A 74 -44.64 -5.93 18.81
C ILE A 74 -45.56 -5.75 17.60
N VAL A 75 -45.26 -4.83 16.69
CA VAL A 75 -46.07 -4.55 15.49
C VAL A 75 -45.92 -5.64 14.42
N TRP A 76 -44.83 -6.40 14.45
CA TRP A 76 -44.51 -7.41 13.44
C TRP A 76 -45.11 -8.79 13.76
N GLU A 77 -45.55 -9.03 15.00
CA GLU A 77 -46.37 -10.19 15.41
C GLU A 77 -47.86 -9.90 15.22
#